data_AF-A0A6P1BER2-F1
#
_entry.id   AF-A0A6P1BER2-F1
#
_cell.length_a   1.000
_cell.length_b   1.000
_cell.length_c   1.000
_cell.angle_alpha   90.00
_cell.angle_beta   90.00
_cell.angle_gamma   90.00
#
_symmetry.space_group_name_H-M   'P 1'
#
loop_
_entity.id
_entity.type
_entity.pdbx_description
1 polymer ?
#
loop_
_entity_poly.entity_id
_entity_poly.type
_entity_poly.pdbx_seq_one_letter_code
_entity_poly.pdbx_strand_id
1 'polypeptide(L)'
;MDNKINEIRRKISTLRAEMTLVEASIRDQVNRDLDCSEASYRLMAMRAEVAELIGRWKAAGGGDHLPTVRERLSRGYGDRPVAAVKPDKARPRPGHSSARA
;
A
#
# COMPACT_ATOMS: atom_id res chain seq x y z
N MET A 1 2.27 -1.64 9.09
CA MET A 1 2.66 -0.45 8.32
C MET A 1 4.07 -0.14 8.73
N ASP A 2 5.05 -0.55 7.92
CA ASP A 2 6.44 -0.52 8.36
C ASP A 2 6.94 0.93 8.32
N ASN A 3 7.27 1.47 9.48
CA ASN A 3 7.69 2.86 9.65
C ASN A 3 8.82 3.23 8.65
N LYS A 4 9.70 2.28 8.39
CA LYS A 4 10.80 2.38 7.43
C LYS A 4 10.35 2.55 5.97
N ILE A 5 9.32 1.83 5.52
CA ILE A 5 8.79 1.96 4.14
C ILE A 5 8.14 3.35 3.97
N ASN A 6 7.40 3.80 4.98
CA ASN A 6 6.77 5.11 4.96
C ASN A 6 7.80 6.25 4.98
N GLU A 7 8.89 6.10 5.74
CA GLU A 7 9.98 7.05 5.76
C GLU A 7 10.69 7.16 4.40
N ILE A 8 11.00 6.02 3.76
CA ILE A 8 11.60 6.02 2.42
C ILE A 8 10.68 6.71 1.41
N ARG A 9 9.36 6.43 1.47
CA ARG A 9 8.39 7.10 0.62
C ARG A 9 8.37 8.62 0.83
N ARG A 10 8.41 9.08 2.08
CA ARG A 10 8.47 10.53 2.40
C ARG A 10 9.74 11.16 1.83
N LYS A 11 10.90 10.53 2.02
CA LYS A 11 12.18 11.00 1.47
C LYS A 11 12.15 11.11 -0.05
N ILE A 12 11.64 10.09 -0.74
CA ILE A 12 11.47 10.12 -2.20
C ILE A 12 10.56 11.30 -2.63
N SER A 13 9.45 11.52 -1.93
CA SER A 13 8.54 12.63 -2.25
C SER A 13 9.20 13.99 -2.06
N THR A 14 9.89 14.20 -0.94
CA THR A 14 10.62 15.46 -0.67
C THR A 14 11.69 15.70 -1.72
N LEU A 15 12.52 14.71 -2.01
CA LEU A 15 13.62 14.85 -2.96
C LEU A 15 13.13 15.15 -4.38
N ARG A 16 12.01 14.56 -4.81
CA ARG A 16 11.38 14.88 -6.10
C ARG A 16 10.84 16.31 -6.17
N ALA A 17 10.30 16.83 -5.06
CA ALA A 17 9.88 18.23 -5.00
C ALA A 17 11.08 19.18 -5.13
N GLU A 18 12.19 18.89 -4.43
CA GLU A 18 13.43 19.66 -4.55
C GLU A 18 14.04 19.58 -5.95
N MET A 19 14.03 18.40 -6.58
CA MET A 19 14.44 18.23 -7.98
C MET A 19 13.66 19.13 -8.93
N THR A 20 12.36 19.32 -8.69
CA THR A 20 11.51 20.17 -9.52
C THR A 20 11.95 21.64 -9.45
N LEU A 21 12.39 22.09 -8.27
CA LEU A 21 12.93 23.44 -8.08
C LEU A 21 14.28 23.62 -8.77
N VAL A 22 15.16 22.62 -8.71
CA VAL A 22 16.45 22.65 -9.42
C VAL A 22 16.25 22.61 -10.93
N GLU A 23 15.30 21.82 -11.43
CA GLU A 23 14.95 21.82 -12.86
C GLU A 23 14.42 23.19 -13.32
N ALA A 24 13.61 23.87 -12.49
CA ALA A 24 13.18 25.24 -12.79
C ALA A 24 14.38 26.21 -12.84
N SER A 25 15.30 26.11 -11.89
CA SER A 25 16.53 26.91 -11.88
C SER A 25 17.39 26.69 -13.14
N ILE A 26 17.52 25.44 -13.61
CA ILE A 26 18.25 25.13 -14.85
C ILE A 26 17.55 25.80 -16.05
N ARG A 27 16.22 25.72 -16.14
CA ARG A 27 15.47 26.39 -17.22
C ARG A 27 15.69 27.91 -17.18
N ASP A 28 15.68 28.52 -15.99
CA ASP A 28 15.93 29.95 -15.84
C ASP A 28 17.35 30.37 -16.24
N GLN A 29 18.36 29.54 -15.91
CA GLN A 29 19.75 29.76 -16.34
C GLN A 29 19.88 29.66 -17.86
N VAL A 30 19.31 28.62 -18.47
CA VAL A 30 19.31 28.43 -19.93
C VAL A 30 18.61 29.58 -20.64
N ASN A 31 17.45 30.03 -20.15
CA ASN A 31 16.71 31.15 -20.73
C ASN A 31 17.46 32.50 -20.65
N ARG A 32 18.51 32.59 -19.83
CA ARG A 32 19.35 33.78 -19.66
C ARG A 32 20.77 33.58 -20.22
N ASP A 33 21.00 32.49 -20.95
CA ASP A 33 22.31 32.10 -21.49
C ASP A 33 23.42 32.03 -20.41
N LEU A 34 23.04 31.62 -19.19
CA LEU A 34 23.96 31.42 -18.06
C LEU A 34 24.41 29.96 -17.97
N ASP A 35 25.59 29.73 -17.37
CA ASP A 35 26.08 28.39 -17.07
C ASP A 35 25.17 27.68 -16.06
N CYS A 36 24.69 26.49 -16.44
CA CYS A 36 23.83 25.62 -15.64
C CYS A 36 24.52 24.32 -15.19
N SER A 37 25.83 24.20 -15.39
CA SER A 37 26.60 22.97 -15.12
C SER A 37 26.45 22.52 -13.66
N GLU A 38 26.60 23.43 -12.69
CA GLU A 38 26.46 23.11 -11.26
C GLU A 38 25.05 22.61 -10.91
N ALA A 39 24.01 23.33 -11.35
CA ALA A 39 22.63 22.93 -11.10
C ALA A 39 22.31 21.57 -11.76
N SER A 40 22.89 21.31 -12.93
CA SER A 40 22.77 20.03 -13.64
C SER A 40 23.45 18.88 -12.89
N TYR A 41 24.67 19.09 -12.37
CA TYR A 41 25.35 18.10 -11.53
C TYR A 41 24.54 17.79 -10.26
N ARG A 42 24.01 18.83 -9.61
CA ARG A 42 23.14 18.66 -8.43
C ARG A 42 21.89 17.84 -8.77
N LEU A 43 21.25 18.12 -9.91
CA LEU A 43 20.09 17.36 -10.38
C LEU A 43 20.44 15.88 -10.60
N MET A 44 21.58 15.59 -11.22
CA MET A 44 22.03 14.20 -11.43
C MET A 44 22.31 13.49 -10.10
N ALA A 45 22.92 14.16 -9.13
CA ALA A 45 23.15 13.60 -7.80
C ALA A 45 21.83 13.26 -7.09
N MET A 46 20.84 14.16 -7.11
CA MET A 46 19.51 13.89 -6.55
C MET A 46 18.81 12.73 -7.27
N ARG A 47 18.95 12.61 -8.61
CA ARG A 47 18.42 11.47 -9.37
C ARG A 47 19.03 10.14 -8.94
N ALA A 48 20.34 10.12 -8.68
CA ALA A 48 21.02 8.93 -8.16
C ALA A 48 20.51 8.54 -6.77
N GLU A 49 20.31 9.51 -5.88
CA GLU A 49 19.75 9.26 -4.55
C GLU A 49 18.30 8.75 -4.61
N VAL A 50 17.45 9.31 -5.48
CA VAL A 50 16.10 8.76 -5.71
C VAL A 50 16.17 7.31 -6.18
N ALA A 51 17.06 6.97 -7.10
CA ALA A 51 17.22 5.61 -7.59
C ALA A 51 17.65 4.64 -6.46
N GLU A 52 18.57 5.07 -5.59
CA GLU A 52 18.98 4.29 -4.42
C GLU A 52 17.82 4.09 -3.43
N LEU A 53 17.07 5.15 -3.11
CA LEU A 53 15.90 5.07 -2.24
C LEU A 53 14.83 4.14 -2.80
N ILE A 54 14.60 4.14 -4.12
CA ILE A 54 13.70 3.19 -4.78
C ILE A 54 14.21 1.76 -4.63
N GLY A 55 15.52 1.53 -4.79
CA GLY A 55 16.15 0.23 -4.56
C GLY A 55 15.92 -0.27 -3.12
N ARG A 56 16.16 0.59 -2.13
CA ARG A 56 15.91 0.30 -0.71
C ARG A 56 14.43 0.05 -0.41
N TRP A 57 13.53 0.82 -1.03
CA TRP A 57 12.08 0.64 -0.90
C TRP A 57 11.63 -0.71 -1.44
N LYS A 58 12.13 -1.12 -2.62
CA LYS A 58 11.86 -2.45 -3.18
C LYS A 58 12.38 -3.57 -2.28
N ALA A 59 13.63 -3.45 -1.81
CA ALA A 59 14.24 -4.42 -0.90
C ALA A 59 13.52 -4.54 0.45
N ALA A 60 12.82 -3.47 0.87
CA ALA A 60 11.99 -3.47 2.07
C ALA A 60 10.57 -4.03 1.85
N GLY A 61 10.27 -4.65 0.70
CA GLY A 61 8.94 -5.19 0.39
C GLY A 61 7.94 -4.16 -0.10
N GLY A 62 8.38 -2.95 -0.45
CA GLY A 62 7.51 -1.89 -0.96
C GLY A 62 6.89 -2.20 -2.33
N GLY A 63 7.49 -3.13 -3.09
CA GLY A 63 7.01 -3.58 -4.40
C GLY A 63 6.16 -4.86 -4.37
N ASP A 64 6.07 -5.55 -3.24
CA ASP A 64 5.19 -6.72 -3.12
C ASP A 64 3.73 -6.26 -3.15
N HIS A 65 2.88 -7.03 -3.83
CA HIS A 65 1.45 -6.74 -3.97
C HIS A 65 0.81 -6.51 -2.59
N LEU A 66 0.61 -5.23 -2.23
CA LEU A 66 -0.17 -4.87 -1.05
C LEU A 66 -1.60 -5.38 -1.28
N PRO A 67 -2.11 -6.30 -0.44
CA PRO A 67 -3.44 -6.83 -0.66
C PRO A 67 -4.45 -5.68 -0.63
N THR A 68 -5.31 -5.66 -1.65
CA THR A 68 -6.33 -4.62 -1.77
C THR A 68 -7.21 -4.58 -0.52
N VAL A 69 -7.93 -3.47 -0.28
CA VAL A 69 -8.89 -3.39 0.84
C VAL A 69 -9.87 -4.58 0.80
N ARG A 70 -10.28 -5.00 -0.42
CA ARG A 70 -11.11 -6.19 -0.64
C ARG A 70 -10.42 -7.46 -0.18
N GLU A 71 -9.18 -7.72 -0.60
CA GLU A 71 -8.43 -8.92 -0.20
C GLU A 71 -8.17 -8.98 1.31
N ARG A 72 -7.92 -7.82 1.95
CA ARG A 72 -7.79 -7.72 3.40
C ARG A 72 -9.08 -8.09 4.13
N LEU A 73 -10.22 -7.60 3.64
CA LEU A 73 -11.53 -7.90 4.21
C LEU A 73 -11.93 -9.36 3.98
N SER A 74 -11.65 -9.94 2.80
CA SER A 74 -11.94 -11.34 2.49
C SER A 74 -11.12 -12.32 3.33
N ARG A 75 -9.86 -12.03 3.64
CA ARG A 75 -9.04 -12.84 4.56
C ARG A 75 -9.59 -12.83 5.99
N GLY A 76 -10.11 -11.70 6.47
CA GLY A 76 -10.73 -11.59 7.80
C GLY A 76 -12.03 -12.37 7.96
N TYR A 77 -12.74 -12.65 6.85
CA TYR A 77 -13.96 -13.45 6.86
C TYR A 77 -13.72 -14.95 6.69
N GLY A 78 -12.64 -15.36 5.99
CA GLY A 78 -12.33 -16.76 5.72
C GLY A 78 -11.77 -17.54 6.91
N ASP A 79 -11.16 -16.85 7.88
CA ASP A 79 -10.50 -17.47 9.04
C ASP A 79 -11.39 -17.51 10.30
N ARG A 80 -12.67 -17.10 10.18
CA ARG A 80 -13.64 -17.32 11.25
C ARG A 80 -14.01 -18.80 11.20
N PRO A 81 -13.73 -19.62 12.24
CA PRO A 81 -14.18 -21.00 12.23
C PRO A 81 -15.70 -20.97 12.14
N VAL A 82 -16.22 -21.37 10.98
CA VAL A 82 -17.65 -21.62 10.82
C VAL A 82 -17.92 -22.80 11.73
N ALA A 83 -18.42 -22.51 12.93
CA ALA A 83 -18.90 -23.54 13.84
C ALA A 83 -19.90 -24.37 13.03
N ALA A 84 -19.53 -25.61 12.73
CA ALA A 84 -20.36 -26.54 12.00
C ALA A 84 -21.68 -26.67 12.78
N VAL A 85 -22.74 -26.07 12.26
CA VAL A 85 -24.10 -26.28 12.76
C VAL A 85 -24.41 -27.74 12.46
N LYS A 86 -24.32 -28.59 13.49
CA LYS A 86 -24.82 -29.96 13.41
C LYS A 86 -26.34 -29.89 13.20
N PRO A 87 -26.91 -30.61 12.23
CA PRO A 87 -28.36 -30.67 12.09
C PRO A 87 -28.90 -31.51 13.25
N ASP A 88 -29.65 -30.88 14.14
CA ASP A 88 -30.26 -31.59 15.27
C ASP A 88 -31.34 -32.54 14.74
N LYS A 89 -31.24 -33.78 15.21
CA LYS A 89 -31.91 -34.96 14.69
C LYS A 89 -33.30 -35.01 15.31
N ALA A 90 -34.31 -35.06 14.45
CA ALA A 90 -35.73 -35.16 14.79
C ALA A 90 -36.05 -36.08 15.99
N ARG A 91 -36.96 -35.62 16.86
CA ARG A 91 -37.72 -36.47 17.79
C ARG A 91 -39.08 -35.82 18.16
N PRO A 92 -40.06 -36.57 18.68
CA PRO A 92 -41.21 -37.03 17.90
C PRO A 92 -42.55 -36.44 18.40
N ARG A 93 -43.59 -36.55 17.56
CA ARG A 93 -44.97 -36.17 17.91
C ARG A 93 -45.51 -37.03 19.07
N PRO A 94 -46.19 -36.46 20.06
CA PRO A 94 -47.13 -37.19 20.90
C PRO A 94 -48.55 -36.99 20.37
N GLY A 95 -49.16 -38.07 19.89
CA GLY A 95 -50.60 -38.15 19.74
C GLY A 95 -51.26 -38.37 21.10
N HIS A 96 -52.40 -37.75 21.34
CA HIS A 96 -53.39 -38.21 22.31
C HIS A 96 -54.78 -38.15 21.68
N SER A 97 -55.48 -39.25 21.83
CA SER A 97 -56.71 -39.63 21.15
C SER A 97 -57.94 -39.27 22.00
N SER A 98 -58.99 -38.80 21.32
CA SER A 98 -60.43 -39.09 21.54
C SER A 98 -61.06 -38.94 22.94
N ALA A 99 -62.12 -38.13 23.02
CA ALA A 99 -63.40 -38.56 23.59
C ALA A 99 -64.59 -37.75 23.02
N ARG A 100 -65.66 -38.49 22.72
CA ARG A 100 -66.99 -38.10 22.22
C ARG A 100 -67.84 -37.33 23.24
N ALA A 101 -68.74 -36.47 22.77
CA ALA A 101 -70.20 -36.52 23.03
C ALA A 101 -70.92 -35.66 22.01
#